data_AF-A0A7G9QUA7-F1
#
_entry.id   AF-A0A7G9QUA7-F1
#
_cell.length_a   1.000
_cell.length_b   1.000
_cell.length_c   1.000
_cell.angle_alpha   90.00
_cell.angle_beta   90.00
_cell.angle_gamma   90.00
#
_symmetry.space_group_name_H-M   'P 1'
#
loop_
_entity.id
_entity.type
_entity.pdbx_description
1 polymer ?
#
loop_
_entity_poly.entity_id
_entity_poly.type
_entity_poly.pdbx_seq_one_letter_code
_entity_poly.pdbx_strand_id
1 'polypeptide(L)'
;MNSILFALLLAAAGTASAAEPLKPADNPELAQLFRQDQADRDAADIDWNAVGPRDQARKARVQALLEAGAVRSAADHYHAAMVFQHGDSLADYRLANALAVLAMAQAPDDSHYRWLVGASWDRLLMRQLQPQWYGTQYKGDAKGLYLYPVAKDAVTDEERKAMVGHTLAEELAHVAEAAKEMGLPVRAAAPTIEELRRESTTSEAP
;
A
#
# COMPACT_ATOMS: atom_id res chain seq x y z
N MET A 1 5.70 -35.10 73.40
CA MET A 1 6.55 -34.80 72.24
C MET A 1 5.66 -34.95 71.01
N ASN A 2 5.06 -33.84 70.55
CA ASN A 2 4.04 -33.86 69.49
C ASN A 2 4.73 -33.75 68.13
N SER A 3 4.63 -34.79 67.31
CA SER A 3 5.03 -34.73 65.90
C SER A 3 3.81 -34.40 65.04
N ILE A 4 3.81 -33.20 64.45
CA ILE A 4 2.81 -32.75 63.47
C ILE A 4 3.33 -33.20 62.09
N LEU A 5 2.61 -34.10 61.42
CA LEU A 5 2.84 -34.45 60.02
C LEU A 5 2.31 -33.30 59.14
N PHE A 6 3.19 -32.65 58.39
CA PHE A 6 2.83 -31.74 57.31
C PHE A 6 2.58 -32.56 56.03
N ALA A 7 1.32 -32.68 55.61
CA ALA A 7 0.97 -33.21 54.31
C ALA A 7 1.12 -32.07 53.27
N LEU A 8 2.15 -32.14 52.44
CA LEU A 8 2.24 -31.30 51.22
C LEU A 8 1.22 -31.82 50.20
N LEU A 9 0.14 -31.08 50.00
CA LEU A 9 -0.70 -31.21 48.81
C LEU A 9 0.04 -30.57 47.64
N LEU A 10 0.57 -31.38 46.72
CA LEU A 10 1.03 -30.91 45.41
C LEU A 10 -0.22 -30.61 44.55
N ALA A 11 -0.57 -29.33 44.40
CA ALA A 11 -1.53 -28.90 43.40
C ALA A 11 -0.85 -28.97 42.02
N ALA A 12 -1.21 -29.97 41.21
CA ALA A 12 -0.83 -30.03 39.81
C ALA A 12 -1.59 -28.92 39.06
N ALA A 13 -0.94 -27.78 38.84
CA ALA A 13 -1.42 -26.76 37.92
C ALA A 13 -1.33 -27.34 36.50
N GLY A 14 -2.47 -27.82 35.98
CA GLY A 14 -2.59 -28.18 34.57
C GLY A 14 -2.34 -26.94 33.72
N THR A 15 -1.27 -26.96 32.93
CA THR A 15 -1.05 -25.98 31.87
C THR A 15 -2.14 -26.15 30.83
N ALA A 16 -3.19 -25.34 30.89
CA ALA A 16 -4.11 -25.20 29.77
C ALA A 16 -3.29 -24.65 28.59
N SER A 17 -3.05 -25.49 27.59
CA SER A 17 -2.49 -25.02 26.32
C SER A 17 -3.49 -24.02 25.74
N ALA A 18 -3.13 -22.74 25.72
CA ALA A 18 -3.92 -21.74 25.01
C ALA A 18 -3.92 -22.16 23.55
N ALA A 19 -5.10 -22.56 23.04
CA ALA A 19 -5.25 -22.84 21.63
C ALA A 19 -4.85 -21.57 20.86
N GLU A 20 -3.88 -21.71 19.95
CA GLU A 20 -3.53 -20.65 19.00
C GLU A 20 -4.82 -20.13 18.36
N PRO A 21 -5.09 -18.81 18.40
CA PRO A 21 -6.29 -18.27 17.78
C PRO A 21 -6.28 -18.63 16.30
N LEU A 22 -7.37 -19.25 15.83
CA LEU A 22 -7.51 -19.65 14.43
C LEU A 22 -7.32 -18.42 13.53
N LYS A 23 -6.44 -18.53 12.54
CA LYS A 23 -6.29 -17.50 11.50
C LYS A 23 -7.66 -17.27 10.84
N PRO A 24 -8.14 -16.01 10.75
CA PRO A 24 -9.39 -15.72 10.07
C PRO A 24 -9.33 -16.22 8.63
N ALA A 25 -10.40 -16.90 8.18
CA ALA A 25 -10.55 -17.24 6.77
C ALA A 25 -10.75 -15.97 5.94
N ASP A 26 -10.15 -15.95 4.75
CA ASP A 26 -10.24 -14.85 3.80
C ASP A 26 -11.69 -14.62 3.35
N ASN A 27 -12.03 -13.35 3.13
CA ASN A 27 -13.32 -12.94 2.63
C ASN A 27 -13.37 -13.08 1.08
N PRO A 28 -14.19 -13.99 0.52
CA PRO A 28 -14.23 -14.22 -0.91
C PRO A 28 -14.71 -13.02 -1.71
N GLU A 29 -15.52 -12.14 -1.10
CA GLU A 29 -15.98 -10.91 -1.74
C GLU A 29 -14.86 -9.89 -1.88
N LEU A 30 -14.01 -9.70 -0.85
CA LEU A 30 -12.83 -8.83 -0.96
C LEU A 30 -11.88 -9.31 -2.05
N ALA A 31 -11.63 -10.62 -2.11
CA ALA A 31 -10.82 -11.20 -3.16
C ALA A 31 -11.42 -10.97 -4.56
N GLN A 32 -12.75 -11.00 -4.69
CA GLN A 32 -13.44 -10.69 -5.95
C GLN A 32 -13.30 -9.20 -6.33
N LEU A 33 -13.53 -8.29 -5.39
CA LEU A 33 -13.41 -6.84 -5.61
C LEU A 33 -11.99 -6.48 -6.05
N PHE A 34 -10.97 -7.06 -5.40
CA PHE A 34 -9.57 -6.92 -5.81
C PHE A 34 -9.32 -7.44 -7.22
N ARG A 35 -9.75 -8.67 -7.56
CA ARG A 35 -9.54 -9.20 -8.92
C ARG A 35 -10.19 -8.32 -9.99
N GLN A 36 -11.39 -7.79 -9.72
CA GLN A 36 -12.08 -6.87 -10.64
C GLN A 36 -11.32 -5.54 -10.78
N ASP A 37 -10.80 -5.00 -9.67
CA ASP A 37 -10.00 -3.79 -9.65
C ASP A 37 -8.71 -3.91 -10.48
N GLN A 38 -8.01 -5.04 -10.37
CA GLN A 38 -6.80 -5.31 -11.15
C GLN A 38 -7.11 -5.60 -12.62
N ALA A 39 -8.18 -6.37 -12.89
CA ALA A 39 -8.58 -6.70 -14.26
C ALA A 39 -8.97 -5.47 -15.10
N ASP A 40 -9.53 -4.44 -14.46
CA ASP A 40 -9.82 -3.15 -15.10
C ASP A 40 -8.55 -2.44 -15.63
N ARG A 41 -7.35 -2.86 -15.21
CA ARG A 41 -6.04 -2.25 -15.53
C ARG A 41 -5.10 -3.20 -16.28
N ASP A 42 -5.56 -4.38 -16.67
CA ASP A 42 -4.77 -5.41 -17.37
C ASP A 42 -4.92 -5.35 -18.91
N ALA A 43 -5.56 -4.29 -19.42
CA ALA A 43 -5.79 -4.08 -20.85
C ALA A 43 -4.78 -3.08 -21.45
N ALA A 44 -4.42 -3.28 -22.73
CA ALA A 44 -3.54 -2.37 -23.47
C ALA A 44 -4.17 -0.98 -23.69
N ASP A 45 -5.49 -0.91 -23.77
CA ASP A 45 -6.25 0.35 -23.90
C ASP A 45 -7.28 0.41 -22.77
N ILE A 46 -6.95 1.16 -21.71
CA ILE A 46 -7.74 1.24 -20.48
C ILE A 46 -8.84 2.31 -20.66
N ASP A 47 -10.10 1.90 -20.56
CA ASP A 47 -11.23 2.83 -20.54
C ASP A 47 -11.37 3.49 -19.15
N TRP A 48 -10.62 4.57 -18.94
CA TRP A 48 -10.66 5.33 -17.69
C TRP A 48 -12.05 5.91 -17.35
N ASN A 49 -12.94 6.10 -18.33
CA ASN A 49 -14.32 6.53 -18.07
C ASN A 49 -15.15 5.42 -17.42
N ALA A 50 -14.82 4.16 -17.66
CA ALA A 50 -15.41 3.02 -16.98
C ALA A 50 -14.72 2.70 -15.65
N VAL A 51 -13.38 2.80 -15.58
CA VAL A 51 -12.61 2.45 -14.38
C VAL A 51 -12.97 3.35 -13.19
N GLY A 52 -13.05 4.68 -13.38
CA GLY A 52 -13.33 5.63 -12.29
C GLY A 52 -14.63 5.33 -11.53
N PRO A 53 -15.80 5.21 -12.20
CA PRO A 53 -17.05 4.82 -11.54
C PRO A 53 -16.99 3.45 -10.86
N ARG A 54 -16.26 2.48 -11.43
CA ARG A 54 -16.10 1.14 -10.83
C ARG A 54 -15.23 1.18 -9.59
N ASP A 55 -14.15 1.97 -9.57
CA ASP A 55 -13.31 2.19 -8.38
C ASP A 55 -14.14 2.78 -7.24
N GLN A 56 -14.98 3.79 -7.51
CA GLN A 56 -15.85 4.39 -6.49
C GLN A 56 -16.88 3.38 -5.94
N ALA A 57 -17.47 2.55 -6.81
CA ALA A 57 -18.40 1.50 -6.39
C ALA A 57 -17.70 0.43 -5.52
N ARG A 58 -16.51 -0.02 -5.91
CA ARG A 58 -15.69 -0.96 -5.12
C ARG A 58 -15.30 -0.35 -3.78
N LYS A 59 -14.84 0.90 -3.77
CA LYS A 59 -14.48 1.64 -2.54
C LYS A 59 -15.64 1.69 -1.57
N ALA A 60 -16.84 2.06 -2.04
CA ALA A 60 -18.05 2.06 -1.21
C ALA A 60 -18.37 0.67 -0.65
N ARG A 61 -18.17 -0.40 -1.45
CA ARG A 61 -18.40 -1.76 -0.97
C ARG A 61 -17.37 -2.23 0.07
N VAL A 62 -16.09 -1.95 -0.15
CA VAL A 62 -15.02 -2.26 0.82
C VAL A 62 -15.24 -1.49 2.12
N GLN A 63 -15.68 -0.22 2.04
CA GLN A 63 -16.03 0.59 3.21
C GLN A 63 -17.13 -0.08 4.05
N ALA A 64 -18.20 -0.58 3.43
CA ALA A 64 -19.25 -1.31 4.13
C ALA A 64 -18.75 -2.61 4.78
N LEU A 65 -17.78 -3.29 4.17
CA LEU A 65 -17.16 -4.49 4.73
C LEU A 65 -16.26 -4.16 5.93
N LEU A 66 -15.54 -3.03 5.90
CA LEU A 66 -14.77 -2.53 7.05
C LEU A 66 -15.70 -2.21 8.23
N GLU A 67 -16.80 -1.49 7.99
CA GLU A 67 -17.79 -1.14 9.02
C GLU A 67 -18.47 -2.37 9.63
N ALA A 68 -18.66 -3.43 8.84
CA ALA A 68 -19.20 -4.70 9.30
C ALA A 68 -18.16 -5.59 10.02
N GLY A 69 -16.90 -5.17 10.14
CA GLY A 69 -15.82 -5.98 10.73
C GLY A 69 -15.44 -7.21 9.91
N ALA A 70 -15.69 -7.17 8.60
CA ALA A 70 -15.50 -8.30 7.68
C ALA A 70 -14.12 -8.33 7.00
N VAL A 71 -13.24 -7.37 7.31
CA VAL A 71 -11.83 -7.31 6.86
C VAL A 71 -10.94 -7.75 8.01
N ARG A 72 -10.37 -8.97 7.96
CA ARG A 72 -9.74 -9.59 9.14
C ARG A 72 -8.41 -10.25 8.86
N SER A 73 -8.28 -10.98 7.75
CA SER A 73 -7.05 -11.69 7.39
C SER A 73 -6.02 -10.77 6.70
N ALA A 74 -4.79 -11.23 6.53
CA ALA A 74 -3.76 -10.46 5.84
C ALA A 74 -4.18 -10.15 4.39
N ALA A 75 -4.77 -11.14 3.71
CA ALA A 75 -5.29 -10.99 2.36
C ALA A 75 -6.48 -10.01 2.31
N ASP A 76 -7.38 -10.04 3.30
CA ASP A 76 -8.47 -9.07 3.37
C ASP A 76 -7.96 -7.63 3.44
N HIS A 77 -6.99 -7.38 4.33
CA HIS A 77 -6.37 -6.07 4.48
C HIS A 77 -5.66 -5.63 3.21
N TYR A 78 -4.92 -6.53 2.55
CA TYR A 78 -4.25 -6.25 1.28
C TYR A 78 -5.24 -5.92 0.16
N HIS A 79 -6.28 -6.74 -0.02
CA HIS A 79 -7.30 -6.51 -1.05
C HIS A 79 -8.03 -5.18 -0.83
N ALA A 80 -8.40 -4.87 0.42
CA ALA A 80 -8.98 -3.59 0.77
C ALA A 80 -8.01 -2.43 0.51
N ALA A 81 -6.75 -2.57 0.91
CA ALA A 81 -5.70 -1.57 0.69
C ALA A 81 -5.51 -1.25 -0.79
N MET A 82 -5.52 -2.25 -1.66
CA MET A 82 -5.40 -2.07 -3.11
C MET A 82 -6.55 -1.26 -3.71
N VAL A 83 -7.79 -1.49 -3.25
CA VAL A 83 -8.94 -0.69 -3.68
C VAL A 83 -8.78 0.77 -3.25
N PHE A 84 -8.35 1.02 -2.01
CA PHE A 84 -8.12 2.40 -1.53
C PHE A 84 -6.88 3.06 -2.13
N GLN A 85 -5.86 2.30 -2.54
CA GLN A 85 -4.67 2.79 -3.23
C GLN A 85 -5.02 3.45 -4.57
N HIS A 86 -6.11 3.01 -5.20
CA HIS A 86 -6.70 3.58 -6.40
C HIS A 86 -7.75 4.68 -6.14
N GLY A 87 -7.92 5.09 -4.88
CA GLY A 87 -8.73 6.25 -4.54
C GLY A 87 -8.13 7.57 -5.05
N ASP A 88 -8.84 8.67 -4.79
CA ASP A 88 -8.53 10.01 -5.30
C ASP A 88 -8.36 11.05 -4.19
N SER A 89 -8.53 10.63 -2.93
CA SER A 89 -8.47 11.50 -1.77
C SER A 89 -7.29 11.18 -0.85
N LEU A 90 -6.91 12.17 -0.04
CA LEU A 90 -5.90 11.98 1.00
C LEU A 90 -6.34 10.96 2.07
N ALA A 91 -7.66 10.86 2.32
CA ALA A 91 -8.21 9.89 3.25
C ALA A 91 -8.06 8.46 2.70
N ASP A 92 -8.30 8.26 1.40
CA ASP A 92 -8.15 6.96 0.75
C ASP A 92 -6.70 6.47 0.86
N TYR A 93 -5.71 7.30 0.53
CA TYR A 93 -4.31 6.90 0.60
C TYR A 93 -3.85 6.60 2.04
N ARG A 94 -4.35 7.33 3.03
CA ARG A 94 -4.08 7.03 4.46
C ARG A 94 -4.66 5.67 4.85
N LEU A 95 -5.90 5.39 4.44
CA LEU A 95 -6.55 4.13 4.74
C LEU A 95 -5.88 2.96 4.01
N ALA A 96 -5.49 3.14 2.75
CA ALA A 96 -4.70 2.18 1.98
C ALA A 96 -3.41 1.81 2.70
N ASN A 97 -2.66 2.82 3.17
CA ASN A 97 -1.40 2.59 3.89
C ASN A 97 -1.61 1.87 5.22
N ALA A 98 -2.61 2.28 6.02
CA ALA A 98 -2.93 1.63 7.29
C ALA A 98 -3.30 0.15 7.09
N LEU A 99 -4.12 -0.17 6.09
CA LEU A 99 -4.50 -1.53 5.75
C LEU A 99 -3.31 -2.34 5.22
N ALA A 100 -2.46 -1.75 4.38
CA ALA A 100 -1.25 -2.42 3.90
C ALA A 100 -0.28 -2.77 5.05
N VAL A 101 -0.13 -1.88 6.04
CA VAL A 101 0.67 -2.14 7.24
C VAL A 101 0.08 -3.30 8.05
N LEU A 102 -1.25 -3.38 8.19
CA LEU A 102 -1.90 -4.50 8.86
C LEU A 102 -1.68 -5.82 8.10
N ALA A 103 -1.78 -5.82 6.77
CA ALA A 103 -1.48 -7.00 5.96
C ALA A 103 -0.04 -7.46 6.15
N MET A 104 0.93 -6.54 6.05
CA MET A 104 2.35 -6.81 6.24
C MET A 104 2.65 -7.32 7.66
N ALA A 105 2.03 -6.75 8.70
CA ALA A 105 2.23 -7.18 10.07
C ALA A 105 1.73 -8.61 10.33
N GLN A 106 0.67 -9.04 9.65
CA GLN A 106 0.13 -10.40 9.77
C GLN A 106 0.88 -11.44 8.92
N ALA A 107 1.53 -11.01 7.83
CA ALA A 107 2.26 -11.87 6.90
C ALA A 107 3.49 -11.14 6.33
N PRO A 108 4.57 -10.98 7.12
CA PRO A 108 5.72 -10.13 6.76
C PRO A 108 6.55 -10.67 5.60
N ASP A 109 6.47 -11.97 5.33
CA ASP A 109 7.23 -12.63 4.27
C ASP A 109 6.66 -12.32 2.87
N ASP A 110 5.40 -11.89 2.76
CA ASP A 110 4.78 -11.55 1.48
C ASP A 110 5.28 -10.19 0.97
N SER A 111 6.04 -10.20 -0.12
CA SER A 111 6.60 -9.00 -0.73
C SER A 111 5.54 -8.06 -1.30
N HIS A 112 4.37 -8.56 -1.70
CA HIS A 112 3.30 -7.69 -2.22
C HIS A 112 2.79 -6.74 -1.14
N TYR A 113 2.74 -7.20 0.10
CA TYR A 113 2.24 -6.39 1.22
C TYR A 113 3.24 -5.32 1.59
N ARG A 114 4.54 -5.66 1.62
CA ARG A 114 5.64 -4.69 1.80
C ARG A 114 5.65 -3.65 0.69
N TRP A 115 5.51 -4.08 -0.57
CA TRP A 115 5.47 -3.17 -1.70
C TRP A 115 4.31 -2.19 -1.57
N LEU A 116 3.12 -2.66 -1.19
CA LEU A 116 1.95 -1.80 -1.05
C LEU A 116 2.08 -0.80 0.09
N VAL A 117 2.78 -1.14 1.19
CA VAL A 117 3.12 -0.17 2.23
C VAL A 117 3.95 0.98 1.64
N GLY A 118 5.01 0.68 0.90
CA GLY A 118 5.83 1.70 0.25
C GLY A 118 5.06 2.50 -0.80
N ALA A 119 4.29 1.82 -1.65
CA ALA A 119 3.53 2.43 -2.74
C ALA A 119 2.40 3.36 -2.27
N SER A 120 1.71 2.99 -1.19
CA SER A 120 0.67 3.82 -0.59
C SER A 120 1.23 5.00 0.18
N TRP A 121 2.37 4.82 0.84
CA TRP A 121 3.08 5.91 1.51
C TRP A 121 3.56 6.97 0.52
N ASP A 122 4.19 6.55 -0.58
CA ASP A 122 4.66 7.48 -1.60
C ASP A 122 3.50 8.23 -2.28
N ARG A 123 2.37 7.56 -2.55
CA ARG A 123 1.18 8.20 -3.12
C ARG A 123 0.58 9.22 -2.15
N LEU A 124 0.58 8.93 -0.85
CA LEU A 124 0.20 9.88 0.20
C LEU A 124 1.10 11.14 0.19
N LEU A 125 2.42 10.96 0.12
CA LEU A 125 3.39 12.05 0.07
C LEU A 125 3.25 12.89 -1.21
N MET A 126 3.10 12.22 -2.36
CA MET A 126 2.87 12.87 -3.65
C MET A 126 1.61 13.74 -3.60
N ARG A 127 0.51 13.24 -3.02
CA ARG A 127 -0.74 14.02 -2.87
C ARG A 127 -0.56 15.26 -2.00
N GLN A 128 0.38 15.25 -1.05
CA GLN A 128 0.73 16.38 -0.19
C GLN A 128 1.84 17.27 -0.76
N LEU A 129 2.25 17.06 -2.01
CA LEU A 129 3.39 17.75 -2.63
C LEU A 129 4.66 17.64 -1.77
N GLN A 130 4.93 16.44 -1.24
CA GLN A 130 6.15 16.07 -0.54
C GLN A 130 6.96 15.08 -1.38
N PRO A 131 8.31 15.10 -1.31
CA PRO A 131 9.11 14.10 -2.00
C PRO A 131 8.77 12.70 -1.46
N GLN A 132 8.68 11.73 -2.35
CA GLN A 132 8.38 10.34 -2.01
C GLN A 132 9.58 9.64 -1.36
N TRP A 133 9.36 8.53 -0.66
CA TRP A 133 10.41 7.84 0.08
C TRP A 133 10.94 6.65 -0.67
N TYR A 134 10.08 5.81 -1.24
CA TYR A 134 10.44 4.51 -1.82
C TYR A 134 10.63 4.54 -3.34
N GLY A 135 10.11 5.55 -4.02
CA GLY A 135 10.33 5.72 -5.45
C GLY A 135 9.32 4.93 -6.29
N THR A 136 8.10 4.73 -5.82
CA THR A 136 7.10 3.92 -6.53
C THR A 136 6.18 4.74 -7.44
N GLN A 137 6.24 6.08 -7.34
CA GLN A 137 5.32 6.99 -8.01
C GLN A 137 5.97 7.70 -9.18
N TYR A 138 5.32 7.60 -10.33
CA TYR A 138 5.63 8.36 -11.53
C TYR A 138 4.67 9.53 -11.70
N LYS A 139 5.10 10.54 -12.43
CA LYS A 139 4.24 11.60 -12.95
C LYS A 139 4.63 11.91 -14.39
N GLY A 140 3.65 12.33 -15.19
CA GLY A 140 3.87 12.79 -16.56
C GLY A 140 3.50 14.26 -16.70
N ASP A 141 4.20 14.95 -17.60
CA ASP A 141 3.80 16.27 -18.10
C ASP A 141 4.05 16.36 -19.62
N ALA A 142 3.89 17.55 -20.19
CA ALA A 142 4.11 17.77 -21.63
C ALA A 142 5.54 17.43 -22.12
N LYS A 143 6.52 17.29 -21.21
CA LYS A 143 7.91 16.93 -21.54
C LYS A 143 8.19 15.44 -21.37
N GLY A 144 7.28 14.68 -20.77
CA GLY A 144 7.39 13.23 -20.65
C GLY A 144 7.15 12.69 -19.24
N LEU A 145 7.32 11.38 -19.11
CA LEU A 145 7.25 10.64 -17.85
C LEU A 145 8.53 10.85 -17.03
N TYR A 146 8.38 10.99 -15.71
CA TYR A 146 9.48 11.04 -14.77
C TYR A 146 9.12 10.34 -13.46
N LEU A 147 10.14 9.83 -12.77
CA LEU A 147 10.01 9.44 -11.37
C LEU A 147 9.76 10.69 -10.53
N TYR A 148 8.69 10.69 -9.74
CA TYR A 148 8.36 11.82 -8.87
C TYR A 148 9.50 12.09 -7.85
N PRO A 149 9.78 13.34 -7.42
CA PRO A 149 10.94 13.65 -6.57
C PRO A 149 11.07 12.75 -5.34
N VAL A 150 12.27 12.21 -5.12
CA VAL A 150 12.57 11.26 -4.03
C VAL A 150 13.41 11.94 -2.94
N ALA A 151 13.03 11.75 -1.69
CA ALA A 151 13.83 12.14 -0.52
C ALA A 151 14.94 11.09 -0.31
N LYS A 152 16.12 11.35 -0.87
CA LYS A 152 17.22 10.37 -0.96
C LYS A 152 17.70 9.83 0.39
N ASP A 153 17.56 10.63 1.45
CA ASP A 153 18.03 10.27 2.80
C ASP A 153 16.91 9.75 3.72
N ALA A 154 15.68 9.59 3.20
CA ALA A 154 14.54 9.13 4.03
C ALA A 154 14.60 7.63 4.34
N VAL A 155 15.12 6.82 3.42
CA VAL A 155 15.37 5.38 3.57
C VAL A 155 16.61 4.99 2.78
N THR A 156 17.36 4.01 3.25
CA THR A 156 18.52 3.47 2.51
C THR A 156 18.08 2.64 1.31
N ASP A 157 18.99 2.35 0.38
CA ASP A 157 18.68 1.47 -0.75
C ASP A 157 18.45 0.01 -0.32
N GLU A 158 19.06 -0.44 0.78
CA GLU A 158 18.75 -1.75 1.38
C GLU A 158 17.31 -1.79 1.91
N GLU A 159 16.88 -0.75 2.64
CA GLU A 159 15.51 -0.64 3.14
C GLU A 159 14.51 -0.52 1.99
N ARG A 160 14.84 0.26 0.96
CA ARG A 160 14.04 0.41 -0.25
C ARG A 160 13.87 -0.92 -0.97
N LYS A 161 14.96 -1.66 -1.18
CA LYS A 161 14.92 -2.98 -1.82
C LYS A 161 14.14 -3.99 -0.98
N ALA A 162 14.26 -3.91 0.34
CA ALA A 162 13.48 -4.73 1.26
C ALA A 162 11.98 -4.39 1.22
N MET A 163 11.59 -3.14 0.97
CA MET A 163 10.18 -2.75 0.95
C MET A 163 9.54 -2.90 -0.43
N VAL A 164 10.16 -2.36 -1.49
CA VAL A 164 9.57 -2.22 -2.83
C VAL A 164 10.31 -2.99 -3.91
N GLY A 165 11.38 -3.71 -3.57
CA GLY A 165 12.06 -4.64 -4.49
C GLY A 165 13.15 -4.02 -5.37
N HIS A 166 13.37 -2.71 -5.28
CA HIS A 166 14.35 -1.99 -6.09
C HIS A 166 15.11 -0.93 -5.27
N THR A 167 16.30 -0.57 -5.73
CA THR A 167 17.07 0.61 -5.31
C THR A 167 16.57 1.86 -6.04
N LEU A 168 17.02 3.05 -5.63
CA LEU A 168 16.69 4.28 -6.36
C LEU A 168 17.30 4.29 -7.77
N ALA A 169 18.52 3.76 -7.93
CA ALA A 169 19.19 3.71 -9.22
C ALA A 169 18.49 2.75 -10.21
N GLU A 170 18.05 1.58 -9.73
CA GLU A 170 17.26 0.62 -10.53
C GLU A 170 15.95 1.26 -11.01
N GLU A 171 15.24 2.00 -10.13
CA GLU A 171 13.98 2.64 -10.51
C GLU A 171 14.16 3.79 -11.51
N LEU A 172 15.19 4.61 -11.34
CA LEU A 172 15.50 5.68 -12.31
C LEU A 172 15.78 5.12 -13.70
N ALA A 173 16.37 3.92 -13.80
CA ALA A 173 16.54 3.22 -15.06
C ALA A 173 15.20 2.67 -15.60
N HIS A 174 14.31 2.22 -14.71
CA HIS A 174 12.99 1.69 -15.08
C HIS A 174 12.06 2.76 -15.69
N VAL A 175 12.21 4.04 -15.33
CA VAL A 175 11.46 5.17 -15.95
C VAL A 175 11.50 5.11 -17.49
N ALA A 176 12.65 4.73 -18.07
CA ALA A 176 12.79 4.67 -19.52
C ALA A 176 11.95 3.56 -20.16
N GLU A 177 11.87 2.40 -19.51
CA GLU A 177 11.04 1.29 -19.99
C GLU A 177 9.56 1.60 -19.77
N ALA A 178 9.18 2.13 -18.60
CA ALA A 178 7.81 2.55 -18.32
C ALA A 178 7.33 3.62 -19.32
N ALA A 179 8.16 4.61 -19.63
CA ALA A 179 7.85 5.64 -20.62
C ALA A 179 7.63 5.03 -22.01
N LYS A 180 8.48 4.08 -22.42
CA LYS A 180 8.37 3.39 -23.70
C LYS A 180 7.10 2.54 -23.81
N GLU A 181 6.74 1.81 -22.77
CA GLU A 181 5.49 1.04 -22.70
C GLU A 181 4.25 1.93 -22.82
N MET A 182 4.30 3.13 -22.21
CA MET A 182 3.23 4.13 -22.29
C MET A 182 3.26 4.95 -23.58
N GLY A 183 4.24 4.76 -24.47
CA GLY A 183 4.41 5.59 -25.67
C GLY A 183 4.72 7.06 -25.36
N LEU A 184 5.30 7.34 -24.19
CA LEU A 184 5.67 8.67 -23.71
C LEU A 184 7.19 8.89 -23.81
N PRO A 185 7.66 10.13 -24.02
CA PRO A 185 9.08 10.44 -23.86
C PRO A 185 9.48 10.38 -22.38
N VAL A 186 10.77 10.15 -22.11
CA VAL A 186 11.34 10.35 -20.77
C VAL A 186 11.63 11.83 -20.57
N ARG A 187 11.15 12.40 -19.46
CA ARG A 187 11.50 13.76 -19.08
C ARG A 187 12.91 13.76 -18.46
N ALA A 188 13.90 14.18 -19.26
CA ALA A 188 15.32 14.16 -18.89
C ALA A 188 15.67 14.94 -17.61
N ALA A 189 14.93 16.01 -17.31
CA ALA A 189 15.06 16.79 -16.08
C ALA A 189 13.73 16.78 -15.33
N ALA A 190 13.58 15.87 -14.37
CA ALA A 190 12.45 15.84 -13.45
C ALA A 190 12.39 17.17 -12.67
N PRO A 191 11.18 17.72 -12.40
CA PRO A 191 11.04 18.94 -11.63
C PRO A 191 11.44 18.70 -10.18
N THR A 192 11.88 19.75 -9.48
CA THR A 192 12.04 19.70 -8.02
C THR A 192 10.68 19.75 -7.33
N ILE A 193 10.63 19.38 -6.04
CA ILE A 193 9.38 19.48 -5.28
C ILE A 193 8.95 20.94 -5.10
N GLU A 194 9.90 21.88 -5.01
CA GLU A 194 9.64 23.32 -4.94
C GLU A 194 9.03 23.86 -6.23
N GLU A 195 9.48 23.38 -7.40
CA GLU A 195 8.88 23.72 -8.69
C GLU A 195 7.43 23.24 -8.77
N LEU A 196 7.18 21.98 -8.39
CA LEU A 196 5.82 21.41 -8.37
C LEU A 196 4.87 22.16 -7.43
N ARG A 197 5.35 22.59 -6.25
CA ARG A 197 4.57 23.40 -5.32
C ARG A 197 4.21 24.75 -5.92
N ARG A 198 5.15 25.41 -6.60
CA ARG A 198 4.91 26.69 -7.28
C ARG A 198 3.87 26.53 -8.38
N GLU A 199 3.98 25.51 -9.21
CA GLU A 199 3.02 25.21 -10.28
C GLU A 199 1.60 24.98 -9.73
N SER A 200 1.47 24.21 -8.64
CA SER A 200 0.19 23.97 -7.98
C SER A 200 -0.47 25.27 -7.51
N THR A 201 0.30 26.19 -6.90
CA THR A 201 -0.25 27.48 -6.44
C THR A 201 -0.69 28.39 -7.58
N THR A 202 -0.06 28.29 -8.75
CA THR A 202 -0.42 29.09 -9.93
C THR A 202 -1.64 28.52 -10.68
N SER A 203 -1.87 27.21 -10.60
CA SER A 203 -3.04 26.56 -11.19
C SER A 203 -4.34 26.80 -10.40
N GLU A 204 -4.22 27.22 -9.14
CA GLU A 204 -5.36 27.55 -8.27
C GLU A 204 -5.67 29.06 -8.23
N ALA A 205 -4.91 29.88 -8.98
CA ALA A 205 -5.21 31.30 -9.13
C ALA A 205 -6.35 31.51 -10.15
N PRO A 206 -7.38 32.31 -9.82
CA PRO A 206 -8.57 32.51 -10.66
C PRO A 206 -8.28 33.21 -11.99
#